data_AF-A0A0A9DRT0-F1
#
_entry.id   AF-A0A0A9DRT0-F1
#
_cell.length_a   1.000
_cell.length_b   1.000
_cell.length_c   1.000
_cell.angle_alpha   90.00
_cell.angle_beta   90.00
_cell.angle_gamma   90.00
#
_symmetry.space_group_name_H-M   'P 1'
#
loop_
_entity.id
_entity.type
_entity.pdbx_description
1 polymer ?
#
loop_
_entity_poly.entity_id
_entity_poly.type
_entity_poly.pdbx_seq_one_letter_code
_entity_poly.pdbx_strand_id
1 'polypeptide(L)'
;MRFPRGYGGMKKVKAWMDEFHRLPYISPYDAASGIDPDSDIYEKRNVGLLHELLGLTVHKMVRRNAIRLLREELGLPHRFTRLFTRYPGVFYLSLKCKTTTVVLREGYERGKLVEQHPLAAVRDKVHYVMRTGVLYRGKGLSKLVLDDIGAEEDGALDGEEFQGEGMDEHADVECFGMEIVDDDGPADDEEDEGDSDG
;
A
#
# COMPACT_ATOMS: atom_id res chain seq x y z
N MET A 1 -9.19 -4.48 -14.84
CA MET A 1 -9.00 -4.24 -13.39
C MET A 1 -9.20 -5.52 -12.60
N ARG A 2 -8.36 -5.77 -11.60
CA ARG A 2 -8.51 -6.88 -10.64
C ARG A 2 -8.99 -6.29 -9.32
N PHE A 3 -10.07 -6.82 -8.74
CA PHE A 3 -10.48 -6.51 -7.36
C PHE A 3 -9.86 -7.53 -6.38
N PRO A 4 -9.81 -7.24 -5.07
CA PRO A 4 -9.41 -8.25 -4.08
C PRO A 4 -10.31 -9.51 -4.16
N ARG A 5 -9.75 -10.68 -3.84
CA ARG A 5 -10.54 -11.93 -3.75
C ARG A 5 -11.61 -11.76 -2.67
N GLY A 6 -12.82 -12.25 -2.92
CA GLY A 6 -13.95 -12.13 -1.99
C GLY A 6 -14.66 -10.78 -1.99
N TYR A 7 -14.24 -9.81 -2.81
CA TYR A 7 -14.92 -8.52 -2.89
C TYR A 7 -16.32 -8.67 -3.52
N GLY A 8 -17.37 -8.45 -2.72
CA GLY A 8 -18.77 -8.58 -3.14
C GLY A 8 -19.19 -7.52 -4.17
N GLY A 9 -20.23 -7.80 -4.96
CA GLY A 9 -20.84 -6.79 -5.83
C GLY A 9 -19.97 -6.33 -7.02
N MET A 10 -19.01 -7.15 -7.46
CA MET A 10 -18.01 -6.80 -8.49
C MET A 10 -18.59 -6.16 -9.76
N LYS A 11 -19.77 -6.57 -10.23
CA LYS A 11 -20.38 -6.01 -11.45
C LYS A 11 -20.79 -4.54 -11.28
N LYS A 12 -21.41 -4.19 -10.14
CA LYS A 12 -21.83 -2.82 -9.84
C LYS A 12 -20.62 -1.92 -9.62
N VAL A 13 -19.64 -2.40 -8.84
CA VAL A 13 -18.42 -1.64 -8.56
C VAL A 13 -17.57 -1.45 -9.81
N LYS A 14 -17.53 -2.47 -10.69
CA LYS A 14 -16.88 -2.33 -12.00
C LYS A 14 -17.58 -1.28 -12.87
N ALA A 15 -18.90 -1.31 -12.97
CA ALA A 15 -19.66 -0.31 -13.73
C ALA A 15 -19.45 1.12 -13.19
N TRP A 16 -19.47 1.28 -11.86
CA TRP A 16 -19.20 2.55 -11.20
C TRP A 16 -17.76 3.04 -11.45
N MET A 17 -16.77 2.14 -11.39
CA MET A 17 -15.38 2.46 -11.74
C MET A 17 -15.23 2.82 -13.23
N ASP A 18 -15.95 2.16 -14.12
CA ASP A 18 -15.93 2.49 -15.56
C ASP A 18 -16.50 3.90 -15.80
N GLU A 19 -17.55 4.30 -15.07
CA GLU A 19 -18.08 5.67 -15.06
C GLU A 19 -17.06 6.68 -14.50
N PHE A 20 -16.42 6.34 -13.39
CA PHE A 20 -15.33 7.15 -12.82
C PHE A 20 -14.17 7.34 -13.83
N HIS A 21 -13.79 6.31 -14.59
CA HIS A 21 -12.76 6.47 -15.63
C HIS A 21 -13.19 7.35 -16.80
N ARG A 22 -14.50 7.47 -17.09
CA ARG A 22 -15.02 8.34 -18.16
C ARG A 22 -14.97 9.83 -17.82
N LEU A 23 -14.91 10.19 -16.54
CA LEU A 23 -14.75 11.59 -16.12
C LEU A 23 -13.51 12.23 -16.78
N PRO A 24 -13.47 13.55 -16.99
CA PRO A 24 -12.28 14.20 -17.52
C PRO A 24 -11.07 13.97 -16.60
N TYR A 25 -9.92 13.61 -17.17
CA TYR A 25 -8.67 13.55 -16.42
C TYR A 25 -8.04 14.94 -16.41
N ILE A 26 -8.08 15.58 -15.24
CA ILE A 26 -7.37 16.83 -14.97
C ILE A 26 -5.97 16.47 -14.50
N SER A 27 -4.95 17.13 -15.05
CA SER A 27 -3.57 16.91 -14.66
C SER A 27 -3.43 17.08 -13.14
N PRO A 28 -2.83 16.11 -12.42
CA PRO A 28 -2.57 16.22 -10.99
C PRO A 28 -1.67 17.41 -10.61
N TYR A 29 -0.91 17.93 -11.58
CA TYR A 29 0.00 19.05 -11.40
C TYR A 29 -0.66 20.42 -11.61
N ASP A 30 -1.89 20.45 -12.14
CA ASP A 30 -2.63 21.69 -12.33
C ASP A 30 -3.31 22.16 -11.03
N ALA A 31 -3.50 23.47 -10.90
CA ALA A 31 -4.18 24.07 -9.76
C ALA A 31 -5.64 23.59 -9.68
N ALA A 32 -6.06 23.15 -8.49
CA ALA A 32 -7.46 22.76 -8.25
C ALA A 32 -8.42 23.94 -8.11
N SER A 33 -7.91 25.18 -8.19
CA SER A 33 -8.67 26.40 -8.03
C SER A 33 -9.80 26.47 -9.07
N GLY A 34 -11.06 26.43 -8.61
CA GLY A 34 -12.25 26.50 -9.46
C GLY A 34 -12.95 25.17 -9.70
N ILE A 35 -12.44 24.05 -9.18
CA ILE A 35 -13.18 22.78 -9.14
C ILE A 35 -13.96 22.71 -7.83
N ASP A 36 -15.23 22.35 -7.92
CA ASP A 36 -16.07 22.12 -6.74
C ASP A 36 -15.50 20.96 -5.89
N PRO A 37 -15.18 21.18 -4.59
CA PRO A 37 -14.59 20.15 -3.72
C PRO A 37 -15.45 18.89 -3.54
N ASP A 38 -16.77 19.00 -3.72
CA ASP A 38 -17.71 17.88 -3.58
C ASP A 38 -17.96 17.15 -4.91
N SER A 39 -17.37 17.60 -6.01
CA SER A 39 -17.52 16.99 -7.33
C SER A 39 -16.69 15.70 -7.49
N ASP A 40 -17.22 14.75 -8.26
CA ASP A 40 -16.47 13.53 -8.63
C ASP A 40 -15.20 13.83 -9.44
N ILE A 41 -15.16 15.00 -10.10
CA ILE A 41 -13.99 15.48 -10.86
C ILE A 41 -12.85 15.86 -9.89
N TYR A 42 -13.17 16.58 -8.81
CA TYR A 42 -12.18 16.89 -7.77
C TYR A 42 -11.64 15.62 -7.13
N GLU A 43 -12.53 14.67 -6.86
CA GLU A 43 -12.13 13.37 -6.34
C GLU A 43 -11.22 12.60 -7.31
N LYS A 44 -11.54 12.60 -8.60
CA LYS A 44 -10.70 11.97 -9.63
C LYS A 44 -9.31 12.60 -9.71
N ARG A 45 -9.21 13.93 -9.63
CA ARG A 45 -7.92 14.63 -9.56
C ARG A 45 -7.11 14.17 -8.37
N ASN A 46 -7.72 14.09 -7.18
CA ASN A 46 -7.02 13.65 -5.96
C ASN A 46 -6.56 12.19 -6.03
N VAL A 47 -7.38 11.31 -6.62
CA VAL A 47 -6.98 9.91 -6.90
C VAL A 47 -5.79 9.87 -7.87
N GLY A 48 -5.82 10.68 -8.93
CA GLY A 48 -4.71 10.82 -9.88
C GLY A 48 -3.43 11.32 -9.21
N LEU A 49 -3.52 12.33 -8.36
CA LEU A 49 -2.38 12.85 -7.60
C LEU A 49 -1.75 11.78 -6.69
N LEU A 50 -2.57 11.07 -5.93
CA LEU A 50 -2.11 10.00 -5.06
C LEU A 50 -1.51 8.83 -5.85
N HIS A 51 -2.06 8.55 -7.03
CA HIS A 51 -1.56 7.54 -7.95
C HIS A 51 -0.16 7.91 -8.45
N GLU A 52 0.04 9.12 -8.96
CA GLU A 52 1.34 9.62 -9.41
C GLU A 52 2.35 9.67 -8.25
N LEU A 53 1.95 10.17 -7.08
CA LEU A 53 2.81 10.23 -5.89
C LEU A 53 3.36 8.85 -5.52
N LEU A 54 2.49 7.83 -5.50
CA LEU A 54 2.92 6.46 -5.25
C LEU A 54 3.76 5.93 -6.41
N GLY A 55 3.41 6.27 -7.65
CA GLY A 55 4.15 5.96 -8.87
C GLY A 55 5.61 6.40 -8.83
N LEU A 56 5.89 7.55 -8.23
CA LEU A 56 7.25 8.09 -8.05
C LEU A 56 8.08 7.34 -6.99
N THR A 57 7.45 6.54 -6.13
CA THR A 57 8.17 5.82 -5.07
C THR A 57 8.77 4.52 -5.57
N VAL A 58 9.96 4.18 -5.05
CA VAL A 58 10.73 2.97 -5.45
C VAL A 58 9.92 1.67 -5.33
N HIS A 59 9.10 1.56 -4.29
CA HIS A 59 8.27 0.36 -4.04
C HIS A 59 6.80 0.59 -4.34
N LYS A 60 6.42 1.68 -5.03
CA LYS A 60 5.03 2.03 -5.32
C LYS A 60 4.13 1.99 -4.08
N MET A 61 4.69 2.35 -2.92
CA MET A 61 4.03 2.28 -1.61
C MET A 61 4.60 3.30 -0.62
N VAL A 62 3.74 3.82 0.26
CA VAL A 62 4.09 4.83 1.28
C VAL A 62 3.28 4.61 2.55
N ARG A 63 3.85 4.93 3.73
CA ARG A 63 3.10 4.94 4.99
C ARG A 63 1.99 5.98 4.93
N ARG A 64 0.75 5.62 5.30
CA ARG A 64 -0.41 6.53 5.30
C ARG A 64 -0.11 7.85 6.01
N ASN A 65 0.54 7.77 7.18
CA ASN A 65 0.87 8.94 7.99
C ASN A 65 1.91 9.86 7.33
N ALA A 66 2.75 9.36 6.42
CA ALA A 66 3.70 10.20 5.69
C ALA A 66 3.00 11.10 4.67
N ILE A 67 1.97 10.59 3.97
CA ILE A 67 1.16 11.39 3.04
C ILE A 67 0.41 12.50 3.81
N ARG A 68 -0.05 12.19 5.03
CA ARG A 68 -0.74 13.17 5.89
C ARG A 68 0.13 14.41 6.18
N LEU A 69 1.46 14.25 6.29
CA LEU A 69 2.38 15.37 6.52
C LEU A 69 2.50 16.31 5.31
N LEU A 70 2.22 15.81 4.11
CA LEU A 70 2.29 16.56 2.86
C LEU A 70 0.90 17.00 2.36
N ARG A 71 -0.15 16.83 3.17
CA ARG A 71 -1.54 17.08 2.75
C ARG A 71 -1.73 18.47 2.17
N GLU A 72 -1.25 19.49 2.88
CA GLU A 72 -1.45 20.90 2.51
C GLU A 72 -0.67 21.24 1.24
N GLU A 73 0.59 20.82 1.16
CA GLU A 73 1.46 21.00 -0.02
C GLU A 73 0.91 20.32 -1.27
N LEU A 74 0.22 19.18 -1.10
CA LEU A 74 -0.42 18.44 -2.19
C LEU A 74 -1.84 18.93 -2.51
N GLY A 75 -2.37 19.91 -1.75
CA GLY A 75 -3.74 20.39 -1.91
C GLY A 75 -4.80 19.30 -1.68
N LEU A 76 -4.53 18.33 -0.82
CA LEU A 76 -5.44 17.22 -0.53
C LEU A 76 -6.51 17.61 0.49
N PRO A 77 -7.75 17.10 0.37
CA PRO A 77 -8.81 17.37 1.33
C PRO A 77 -8.48 16.78 2.72
N HIS A 78 -9.06 17.34 3.79
CA HIS A 78 -8.81 16.87 5.16
C HIS A 78 -9.06 15.37 5.34
N ARG A 79 -10.12 14.84 4.72
CA ARG A 79 -10.53 13.43 4.76
C ARG A 79 -10.06 12.60 3.55
N PHE A 80 -8.92 12.95 2.94
CA PHE A 80 -8.39 12.23 1.76
C PHE A 80 -8.12 10.74 2.00
N THR A 81 -7.92 10.31 3.24
CA THR A 81 -7.65 8.91 3.59
C THR A 81 -8.78 7.96 3.19
N ARG A 82 -10.02 8.47 3.06
CA ARG A 82 -11.18 7.72 2.57
C ARG A 82 -11.02 7.26 1.12
N LEU A 83 -10.18 7.93 0.33
CA LEU A 83 -9.90 7.56 -1.06
C LEU A 83 -9.24 6.18 -1.14
N PHE A 84 -8.41 5.81 -0.17
CA PHE A 84 -7.73 4.51 -0.17
C PHE A 84 -8.70 3.33 0.00
N THR A 85 -9.80 3.52 0.72
CA THR A 85 -10.83 2.49 0.91
C THR A 85 -11.93 2.56 -0.16
N ARG A 86 -12.24 3.75 -0.68
CA ARG A 86 -13.22 3.95 -1.76
C ARG A 86 -12.75 3.41 -3.11
N TYR A 87 -11.44 3.42 -3.37
CA TYR A 87 -10.85 2.96 -4.64
C TYR A 87 -9.97 1.70 -4.48
N PRO A 88 -10.55 0.55 -4.07
CA PRO A 88 -9.79 -0.69 -3.86
C PRO A 88 -9.26 -1.29 -5.17
N GLY A 89 -9.75 -0.84 -6.33
CA GLY A 89 -9.22 -1.18 -7.65
C GLY A 89 -7.84 -0.56 -7.93
N VAL A 90 -7.57 0.60 -7.34
CA VAL A 90 -6.36 1.40 -7.56
C VAL A 90 -5.38 1.25 -6.39
N PHE A 91 -5.89 1.42 -5.16
CA PHE A 91 -5.09 1.37 -3.95
C PHE A 91 -5.33 0.07 -3.17
N TYR A 92 -4.29 -0.41 -2.51
CA TYR A 92 -4.37 -1.45 -1.50
C TYR A 92 -3.86 -0.90 -0.17
N LEU A 93 -4.61 -1.15 0.90
CA LEU A 93 -4.27 -0.72 2.24
C LEU A 93 -3.79 -1.92 3.04
N SER A 94 -2.53 -1.89 3.48
CA SER A 94 -1.94 -2.93 4.33
C SER A 94 -1.79 -2.41 5.74
N LEU A 95 -2.27 -3.16 6.73
CA LEU A 95 -2.04 -2.89 8.14
C LEU A 95 -1.08 -3.95 8.68
N LYS A 96 0.13 -3.53 9.07
CA LYS A 96 1.13 -4.40 9.70
C LYS A 96 1.71 -3.70 10.92
N CYS A 97 1.74 -4.39 12.07
CA CYS A 97 2.34 -3.86 13.31
C CYS A 97 1.88 -2.42 13.65
N LYS A 98 0.56 -2.15 13.60
CA LYS A 98 -0.05 -0.82 13.79
C LYS A 98 0.34 0.25 12.76
N THR A 99 1.09 -0.12 11.72
CA THR A 99 1.47 0.76 10.62
C THR A 99 0.60 0.49 9.40
N THR A 100 -0.13 1.52 8.97
CA THR A 100 -0.90 1.49 7.73
C THR A 100 -0.02 1.94 6.55
N THR A 101 0.11 1.10 5.54
CA THR A 101 0.84 1.38 4.30
C THR A 101 -0.13 1.35 3.14
N VAL A 102 -0.09 2.39 2.32
CA VAL A 102 -0.83 2.47 1.05
C VAL A 102 0.08 1.95 -0.05
N VAL A 103 -0.44 1.06 -0.88
CA VAL A 103 0.26 0.44 -2.01
C VAL A 103 -0.54 0.70 -3.28
N LEU A 104 0.16 1.07 -4.36
CA LEU A 104 -0.42 1.20 -5.68
C LEU A 104 -0.54 -0.19 -6.33
N ARG A 105 -1.77 -0.62 -6.66
CA ARG A 105 -2.02 -2.02 -7.07
C ARG A 105 -1.46 -2.35 -8.45
N GLU A 106 -1.49 -1.41 -9.38
CA GLU A 106 -0.90 -1.60 -10.72
C GLU A 106 0.61 -1.77 -10.70
N GLY A 107 1.28 -1.26 -9.66
CA GLY A 107 2.72 -1.43 -9.48
C GLY A 107 3.13 -2.87 -9.14
N TYR A 108 2.17 -3.76 -8.86
CA TYR A 108 2.42 -5.12 -8.42
C TYR A 108 1.67 -6.16 -9.24
N GLU A 109 2.39 -7.19 -9.66
CA GLU A 109 1.83 -8.38 -10.28
C GLU A 109 2.28 -9.63 -9.52
N ARG A 110 1.33 -10.48 -9.11
CA ARG A 110 1.58 -11.73 -8.35
C ARG A 110 2.49 -11.53 -7.11
N GLY A 111 2.37 -10.36 -6.46
CA GLY A 111 3.16 -10.01 -5.27
C GLY A 111 4.57 -9.50 -5.55
N LYS A 112 4.98 -9.35 -6.81
CA LYS A 112 6.25 -8.75 -7.23
C LYS A 112 6.01 -7.38 -7.85
N LEU A 113 6.99 -6.49 -7.72
CA LEU A 113 6.94 -5.18 -8.35
C LEU A 113 7.07 -5.36 -9.88
N VAL A 114 6.16 -4.73 -10.64
CA VAL A 114 6.13 -4.84 -12.11
C VAL A 114 7.41 -4.23 -12.70
N GLU A 115 7.76 -3.02 -12.26
CA GLU A 115 8.98 -2.33 -12.65
C GLU A 115 9.96 -2.34 -11.47
N GLN A 116 10.89 -3.30 -11.46
CA GLN A 116 11.84 -3.44 -10.37
C GLN A 116 12.97 -2.42 -10.48
N HIS A 117 12.93 -1.39 -9.64
CA HIS A 117 14.03 -0.44 -9.51
C HIS A 117 15.30 -1.14 -8.92
N PRO A 118 16.54 -0.77 -9.32
CA PRO A 118 17.77 -1.40 -8.82
C PRO A 118 17.87 -1.43 -7.29
N LEU A 119 17.44 -0.36 -6.62
CA LEU A 119 17.41 -0.30 -5.15
C LEU A 119 16.42 -1.29 -4.52
N ALA A 120 15.31 -1.60 -5.20
CA ALA A 120 14.39 -2.64 -4.73
C ALA A 120 15.05 -4.02 -4.81
N ALA A 121 15.73 -4.33 -5.92
CA ALA A 121 16.45 -5.59 -6.07
C ALA A 121 17.55 -5.79 -5.01
N VAL A 122 18.33 -4.74 -4.70
CA VAL A 122 19.32 -4.79 -3.62
C VAL A 122 18.65 -5.04 -2.27
N ARG A 123 17.54 -4.35 -1.98
CA ARG A 123 16.80 -4.55 -0.73
C ARG A 123 16.28 -5.99 -0.61
N ASP A 124 15.77 -6.57 -1.70
CA ASP A 124 15.29 -7.94 -1.73
C ASP A 124 16.43 -8.93 -1.48
N LYS A 125 17.61 -8.69 -2.05
CA LYS A 125 18.83 -9.49 -1.80
C LYS A 125 19.25 -9.41 -0.34
N VAL A 126 19.28 -8.21 0.25
CA VAL A 126 19.59 -8.03 1.68
C VAL A 126 18.57 -8.77 2.54
N HIS A 127 17.27 -8.61 2.24
CA HIS A 127 16.21 -9.28 2.98
C HIS A 127 16.26 -10.81 2.85
N TYR A 128 16.68 -11.34 1.70
CA TYR A 128 16.95 -12.76 1.52
C TYR A 128 18.11 -13.22 2.41
N VAL A 129 19.26 -12.54 2.35
CA VAL A 129 20.43 -12.88 3.17
C VAL A 129 20.14 -12.75 4.67
N MET A 130 19.32 -11.80 5.11
CA MET A 130 18.94 -11.71 6.52
C MET A 130 18.08 -12.89 6.98
N ARG A 131 17.17 -13.38 6.12
CA ARG A 131 16.33 -14.54 6.44
C ARG A 131 17.10 -15.85 6.40
N THR A 132 17.99 -16.02 5.43
CA THR A 132 18.76 -17.27 5.27
C THR A 132 20.06 -17.27 6.08
N GLY A 133 20.68 -16.11 6.29
CA GLY A 133 21.97 -15.93 6.97
C GLY A 133 21.99 -16.40 8.43
N VAL A 134 20.85 -16.36 9.11
CA VAL A 134 20.70 -16.92 10.46
C VAL A 134 20.83 -18.45 10.44
N LEU A 135 20.39 -19.12 9.37
CA LEU A 135 20.51 -20.58 9.20
C LEU A 135 21.98 -21.00 8.97
N TYR A 136 22.80 -20.13 8.38
CA TYR A 136 24.22 -20.39 8.09
C TYR A 136 25.17 -20.18 9.27
N ARG A 137 24.70 -19.65 10.41
CA ARG A 137 25.53 -19.50 11.61
C ARG A 137 25.60 -20.79 12.45
N GLY A 138 24.68 -21.73 12.22
CA GLY A 138 24.60 -23.00 12.96
C GLY A 138 25.07 -24.25 12.20
N LYS A 139 25.16 -24.21 10.87
CA LYS A 139 25.67 -25.32 10.04
C LYS A 139 26.63 -24.75 8.99
N GLY A 140 27.79 -25.38 8.87
CA GLY A 140 28.99 -24.89 8.18
C GLY A 140 28.74 -24.28 6.79
N LEU A 141 29.57 -23.27 6.51
CA LEU A 141 29.67 -22.46 5.29
C LEU A 141 29.79 -23.29 4.01
N SER A 142 28.69 -23.79 3.49
CA SER A 142 28.62 -24.34 2.15
C SER A 142 27.34 -23.85 1.50
N LYS A 143 27.45 -23.34 0.26
CA LYS A 143 26.36 -22.87 -0.60
C LYS A 143 25.98 -21.38 -0.49
N LEU A 144 26.96 -20.50 -0.65
CA LEU A 144 26.75 -19.26 -1.40
C LEU A 144 27.24 -19.48 -2.84
N VAL A 145 26.48 -20.22 -3.63
CA VAL A 145 26.57 -20.10 -5.09
C VAL A 145 25.59 -19.00 -5.45
N LEU A 146 26.12 -17.80 -5.59
CA LEU A 146 25.47 -16.80 -6.44
C LEU A 146 25.61 -17.37 -7.85
N ASP A 147 24.51 -17.88 -8.42
CA ASP A 147 24.46 -18.22 -9.85
C ASP A 147 24.67 -16.93 -10.64
N ASP A 148 25.93 -16.63 -10.93
CA ASP A 148 26.35 -15.71 -11.98
C ASP A 148 26.60 -16.57 -13.23
N ILE A 149 25.77 -16.34 -14.25
CA ILE A 149 26.15 -16.27 -15.66
C ILE A 149 26.95 -17.47 -16.20
N GLY A 150 26.22 -18.45 -16.75
CA GLY A 150 26.62 -19.25 -17.91
C GLY A 150 27.85 -20.14 -17.77
N ALA A 151 27.64 -21.40 -17.40
CA ALA A 151 28.42 -22.53 -17.90
C ALA A 151 27.65 -23.84 -17.63
N GLU A 152 27.49 -24.64 -18.68
CA GLU A 152 27.15 -26.06 -18.60
C GLU A 152 28.24 -26.79 -17.77
N GLU A 153 27.85 -27.63 -16.81
CA GLU A 153 28.53 -28.90 -16.59
C GLU A 153 27.72 -29.85 -15.68
N ASP A 154 27.60 -31.08 -16.17
CA ASP A 154 27.09 -32.28 -15.52
C ASP A 154 27.82 -32.57 -14.20
N GLY A 155 27.07 -33.01 -13.18
CA GLY A 155 27.65 -33.47 -11.93
C GLY A 155 26.61 -33.98 -10.94
N ALA A 156 26.26 -35.27 -11.08
CA ALA A 156 25.41 -35.98 -10.12
C ALA A 156 26.09 -36.07 -8.74
N LEU A 157 25.42 -35.59 -7.69
CA LEU A 157 25.70 -36.01 -6.32
C LEU A 157 24.41 -36.12 -5.49
N ASP A 158 24.34 -37.28 -4.85
CA ASP A 158 23.35 -37.89 -3.97
C ASP A 158 23.00 -37.05 -2.73
N GLY A 159 21.75 -37.12 -2.26
CA GLY A 159 21.30 -36.35 -1.10
C GLY A 159 19.79 -36.46 -0.83
N GLU A 160 19.41 -37.50 -0.09
CA GLU A 160 18.28 -37.63 0.85
C GLU A 160 17.18 -36.55 0.77
N GLU A 161 15.99 -36.94 0.32
CA GLU A 161 14.76 -36.14 0.40
C GLU A 161 14.41 -35.81 1.85
N PHE A 162 14.79 -34.62 2.33
CA PHE A 162 14.24 -34.07 3.56
C PHE A 162 12.90 -33.39 3.27
N GLN A 163 11.80 -34.08 3.60
CA GLN A 163 10.45 -33.51 3.64
C GLN A 163 10.36 -32.46 4.75
N GLY A 164 10.73 -31.22 4.42
CA GLY A 164 10.42 -30.07 5.24
C GLY A 164 8.95 -29.72 5.05
N GLU A 165 8.14 -29.98 6.07
CA GLU A 165 6.74 -29.60 6.15
C GLU A 165 6.55 -28.14 5.70
N GLY A 166 5.82 -27.97 4.60
CA GLY A 166 5.46 -26.66 4.09
C GLY A 166 4.55 -25.96 5.08
N MET A 167 5.02 -24.84 5.64
CA MET A 167 4.15 -23.95 6.40
C MET A 167 3.31 -23.12 5.42
N ASP A 168 2.14 -23.69 5.13
CA ASP A 168 0.90 -23.16 4.60
C ASP A 168 0.93 -21.84 3.81
N GLU A 169 0.62 -21.93 2.51
CA GLU A 169 0.41 -20.80 1.61
C GLU A 169 -0.94 -20.08 1.85
N HIS A 170 -1.66 -20.50 2.90
CA HIS A 170 -2.99 -20.04 3.31
C HIS A 170 -3.04 -19.39 4.70
N ALA A 171 -1.99 -18.68 5.14
CA ALA A 171 -2.17 -17.73 6.24
C ALA A 171 -3.08 -16.58 5.79
N ASP A 172 -4.39 -16.86 5.80
CA ASP A 172 -5.48 -15.94 5.64
C ASP A 172 -5.24 -14.79 6.62
N VAL A 173 -5.02 -13.60 6.07
CA VAL A 173 -5.12 -12.37 6.84
C VAL A 173 -6.61 -12.19 7.10
N GLU A 174 -7.11 -12.81 8.15
CA GLU A 174 -8.43 -12.52 8.69
C GLU A 174 -8.45 -11.05 9.10
N CYS A 175 -9.03 -10.21 8.24
CA CYS A 175 -9.46 -8.89 8.62
C CYS A 175 -10.80 -9.04 9.36
N PHE A 176 -10.75 -9.32 10.66
CA PHE A 176 -11.86 -8.97 11.53
C PHE A 176 -12.05 -7.45 11.48
N GLY A 177 -13.23 -7.04 11.02
CA GLY A 177 -13.65 -5.65 11.06
C GLY A 177 -13.63 -5.15 12.49
N MET A 178 -12.84 -4.11 12.74
CA MET A 178 -13.05 -3.23 13.89
C MET A 178 -13.51 -1.89 13.32
N GLU A 179 -14.73 -1.51 13.67
CA GLU A 179 -15.29 -0.20 13.36
C GLU A 179 -14.39 0.89 13.93
N ILE A 180 -14.18 1.93 13.12
CA ILE A 180 -13.50 3.16 13.56
C ILE A 180 -14.54 3.94 14.35
N VAL A 181 -14.40 3.96 15.66
CA VAL A 181 -15.09 4.94 16.51
C VAL A 181 -14.29 6.24 16.36
N ASP A 182 -14.88 7.22 15.68
CA ASP A 182 -14.37 8.59 15.65
C ASP A 182 -14.67 9.21 17.02
N ASP A 183 -13.63 9.35 17.85
CA ASP A 183 -13.67 10.06 19.14
C ASP A 183 -13.52 11.57 18.86
N ASP A 184 -14.63 12.22 18.56
CA ASP A 184 -14.77 13.69 18.58
C ASP A 184 -15.29 14.10 19.97
N GLY A 185 -14.38 14.27 20.93
CA GLY A 185 -14.68 14.98 22.17
C GLY A 185 -14.75 16.49 21.91
N PRO A 186 -15.81 17.20 22.30
CA PRO A 186 -15.86 18.65 22.15
C PRO A 186 -14.93 19.31 23.18
N ALA A 187 -14.06 20.20 22.67
CA ALA A 187 -13.41 21.22 23.46
C ALA A 187 -14.40 22.39 23.58
N ASP A 188 -15.07 22.51 24.73
CA ASP A 188 -15.79 23.72 25.09
C ASP A 188 -14.90 24.55 26.03
N ASP A 189 -14.24 25.52 25.42
CA ASP A 189 -13.79 26.75 26.06
C ASP A 189 -15.02 27.65 26.23
N GLU A 190 -15.45 27.92 27.47
CA GLU A 190 -16.32 29.05 27.78
C GLU A 190 -15.77 29.77 29.02
N GLU A 191 -15.61 31.08 28.84
CA GLU A 191 -14.89 32.01 29.68
C GLU A 191 -15.70 32.45 30.92
N ASP A 192 -14.94 32.95 31.89
CA ASP A 192 -15.32 33.71 33.08
C ASP A 192 -16.36 34.82 32.81
N GLU A 193 -17.41 34.91 33.64
CA GLU A 193 -17.90 36.18 34.20
C GLU A 193 -18.65 35.91 35.52
N GLY A 194 -18.18 36.53 36.59
CA GLY A 194 -18.87 36.57 37.88
C GLY A 194 -20.03 37.56 37.88
N ASP A 195 -21.04 37.27 38.71
CA ASP A 195 -21.68 38.34 39.47
C ASP A 195 -22.13 37.85 40.84
N SER A 196 -22.00 38.76 41.79
CA SER A 196 -22.21 38.60 43.22
C SER A 196 -23.59 39.14 43.61
N ASP A 197 -24.27 38.42 44.50
CA ASP A 197 -25.35 38.84 45.41
C ASP A 197 -26.64 39.50 44.85
N GLY A 198 -27.79 38.99 45.33
CA GLY A 198 -29.08 39.68 45.28
C GLY A 198 -30.29 38.77 45.36
#